data_AF-A0A847ACA8-F1
#
_entry.id   AF-A0A847ACA8-F1
#
_cell.length_a   1.000
_cell.length_b   1.000
_cell.length_c   1.000
_cell.angle_alpha   90.00
_cell.angle_beta   90.00
_cell.angle_gamma   90.00
#
_symmetry.space_group_name_H-M   'P 1'
#
loop_
_entity.id
_entity.type
_entity.pdbx_description
1 polymer ?
#
loop_
_entity_poly.entity_id
_entity_poly.type
_entity_poly.pdbx_seq_one_letter_code
_entity_poly.pdbx_strand_id
1 'polypeptide(L)'
;MTGLFGGTFDPFHLAHRALAEHALKQLDLRQLIVMPVGRPPHKEGRISFAAYRYEMACLGMNGIRDVLVSDDEIRTPGVDYTYHTVLRLKKKYGLKELVLLSGSDLLGSLDSWYRPADLLKEVSLAVAIRGNDNRQSVAEQAETASRRYGTSVRVFDMPAMDLSASLIRARIASGEDIDGLCPDQVVRFIRRYRPYASREAFDRLNGQDWQDLLNLEERAWPYLSRERRLHSVSVAQYAARLAALMGEDIKMAASAGLLHDLAKELPARQKEELALSYFDRHGQRPSSDFLKGELAHGPASAIMASRLTGMENDPLVHAIAWHSTGHPDMTVLGGILFLADKIAYDREFGELREIRALAESGNLAGAMKACFEEVFKALARQGKSPCELSIQAYKKYSEMG
;
A
#
# COMPACT_ATOMS: atom_id res chain seq x y z
N MET A 1 5.40 30.55 4.24
CA MET A 1 4.98 29.79 3.04
C MET A 1 4.69 28.34 3.41
N THR A 2 3.94 27.60 2.59
CA THR A 2 3.81 26.15 2.72
C THR A 2 4.64 25.47 1.64
N GLY A 3 5.40 24.44 2.00
CA GLY A 3 6.14 23.59 1.06
C GLY A 3 5.30 22.39 0.61
N LEU A 4 5.48 21.93 -0.62
CA LEU A 4 4.97 20.66 -1.14
C LEU A 4 6.16 19.83 -1.62
N PHE A 5 6.41 18.70 -0.97
CA PHE A 5 7.45 17.75 -1.34
C PHE A 5 6.82 16.43 -1.80
N GLY A 6 6.71 16.28 -3.11
CA GLY A 6 6.18 15.09 -3.76
C GLY A 6 7.25 14.03 -3.99
N GLY A 7 6.88 12.76 -3.92
CA GLY A 7 7.79 11.66 -4.22
C GLY A 7 7.11 10.31 -4.21
N THR A 8 7.69 9.33 -4.90
CA THR A 8 7.16 7.95 -4.83
C THR A 8 7.42 7.31 -3.47
N PHE A 9 8.55 7.65 -2.83
CA PHE A 9 8.97 7.15 -1.51
C PHE A 9 8.96 5.62 -1.41
N ASP A 10 9.69 4.96 -2.31
CA ASP A 10 9.68 3.50 -2.43
C ASP A 10 11.09 2.87 -2.39
N PRO A 11 11.79 2.91 -1.24
CA PRO A 11 11.30 3.38 0.06
C PRO A 11 11.58 4.86 0.33
N PHE A 12 10.96 5.40 1.39
CA PHE A 12 11.41 6.63 2.02
C PHE A 12 12.81 6.41 2.64
N HIS A 13 13.74 7.37 2.50
CA HIS A 13 15.15 7.19 2.88
C HIS A 13 15.77 8.48 3.41
N LEU A 14 16.99 8.41 3.94
CA LEU A 14 17.60 9.55 4.64
C LEU A 14 17.80 10.78 3.76
N ALA A 15 18.07 10.64 2.46
CA ALA A 15 18.13 11.80 1.57
C ALA A 15 16.78 12.54 1.43
N HIS A 16 15.65 11.84 1.45
CA HIS A 16 14.32 12.49 1.49
C HIS A 16 14.12 13.25 2.81
N ARG A 17 14.54 12.65 3.93
CA ARG A 17 14.46 13.27 5.25
C ARG A 17 15.33 14.54 5.32
N ALA A 18 16.58 14.45 4.88
CA ALA A 18 17.53 15.55 4.87
C ALA A 18 17.02 16.71 4.01
N LEU A 19 16.46 16.43 2.83
CA LEU A 19 15.84 17.47 1.99
C LEU A 19 14.73 18.22 2.74
N ALA A 20 13.82 17.49 3.39
CA ALA A 20 12.73 18.10 4.15
C ALA A 20 13.22 18.95 5.33
N GLU A 21 14.15 18.43 6.13
CA GLU A 21 14.72 19.15 7.28
C GLU A 21 15.47 20.42 6.85
N HIS A 22 16.25 20.33 5.76
CA HIS A 22 17.00 21.47 5.25
C HIS A 22 16.10 22.52 4.60
N ALA A 23 15.04 22.10 3.91
CA ALA A 23 14.04 23.02 3.36
C ALA A 23 13.30 23.79 4.48
N LEU A 24 12.87 23.10 5.54
CA LEU A 24 12.23 23.74 6.69
C LEU A 24 13.14 24.78 7.36
N LYS A 25 14.44 24.48 7.50
CA LYS A 25 15.43 25.37 8.13
C LYS A 25 15.82 26.58 7.29
N GLN A 26 15.85 26.45 5.96
CA GLN A 26 16.43 27.48 5.07
C GLN A 26 15.37 28.31 4.32
N LEU A 27 14.12 27.84 4.22
CA LEU A 27 13.10 28.47 3.39
C LEU A 27 11.96 29.12 4.18
N ASP A 28 12.09 29.22 5.51
CA ASP A 28 11.08 29.78 6.43
C ASP A 28 9.66 29.23 6.16
N LEU A 29 9.60 27.90 5.97
CA LEU A 29 8.34 27.20 5.74
C LEU A 29 7.58 27.12 7.07
N ARG A 30 6.31 27.56 7.07
CA ARG A 30 5.41 27.38 8.22
C ARG A 30 4.88 25.95 8.32
N GLN A 31 4.86 25.26 7.19
CA GLN A 31 4.43 23.88 7.08
C GLN A 31 5.05 23.25 5.83
N LEU A 32 5.32 21.97 5.89
CA LEU A 32 5.69 21.14 4.76
C LEU A 32 4.67 20.01 4.57
N ILE A 33 4.07 19.95 3.39
CA ILE A 33 3.23 18.84 2.95
C ILE A 33 4.10 17.84 2.20
N VAL A 34 4.20 16.62 2.71
CA VAL A 34 4.87 15.50 2.04
C VAL A 34 3.80 14.68 1.33
N MET A 35 3.96 14.48 0.03
CA MET A 35 2.94 13.85 -0.81
C MET A 35 3.49 12.59 -1.47
N PRO A 36 3.24 11.40 -0.90
CA PRO A 36 3.42 10.15 -1.60
C PRO A 36 2.55 10.13 -2.86
N VAL A 37 3.18 9.88 -4.00
CA VAL A 37 2.48 9.86 -5.29
C VAL A 37 1.38 8.79 -5.30
N GLY A 38 0.21 9.12 -5.84
CA GLY A 38 -0.86 8.16 -6.11
C GLY A 38 -0.48 7.19 -7.24
N ARG A 39 -0.90 7.51 -8.47
CA ARG A 39 -0.51 6.77 -9.69
C ARG A 39 0.49 7.60 -10.53
N PRO A 40 1.78 7.25 -10.57
CA PRO A 40 2.74 7.99 -11.37
C PRO A 40 2.51 7.74 -12.87
N PRO A 41 2.27 8.77 -13.71
CA PRO A 41 2.05 8.60 -15.15
C PRO A 41 3.26 8.07 -15.93
N HIS A 42 4.48 8.26 -15.38
CA HIS A 42 5.73 8.11 -16.12
C HIS A 42 6.67 7.03 -15.56
N LYS A 43 6.19 6.14 -14.69
CA LYS A 43 7.02 5.04 -14.16
C LYS A 43 6.62 3.71 -14.79
N GLU A 44 7.53 3.18 -15.60
CA GLU A 44 7.43 1.84 -16.19
C GLU A 44 7.66 0.73 -15.15
N GLY A 45 8.35 1.03 -14.04
CA GLY A 45 8.64 0.07 -12.97
C GLY A 45 7.50 -0.10 -11.97
N ARG A 46 7.27 -1.35 -11.54
CA ARG A 46 6.36 -1.68 -10.44
C ARG A 46 6.85 -1.07 -9.14
N ILE A 47 6.03 -0.20 -8.55
CA ILE A 47 6.26 0.42 -7.25
C ILE A 47 5.54 -0.38 -6.16
N SER A 48 5.93 -0.24 -4.90
CA SER A 48 5.15 -0.84 -3.79
C SER A 48 3.73 -0.24 -3.73
N PHE A 49 2.79 -1.01 -3.17
CA PHE A 49 1.45 -0.53 -2.84
C PHE A 49 1.48 0.79 -2.06
N ALA A 50 0.49 1.65 -2.30
CA ALA A 50 0.41 3.01 -1.76
C ALA A 50 0.40 3.02 -0.23
N ALA A 51 -0.21 2.04 0.42
CA ALA A 51 -0.25 1.91 1.88
C ALA A 51 1.15 1.83 2.49
N TYR A 52 2.04 1.05 1.88
CA TYR A 52 3.43 0.92 2.31
C TYR A 52 4.23 2.20 2.10
N ARG A 53 4.07 2.85 0.94
CA ARG A 53 4.79 4.09 0.63
C ARG A 53 4.34 5.24 1.54
N TYR A 54 3.02 5.33 1.79
CA TYR A 54 2.45 6.29 2.73
C TYR A 54 2.97 6.07 4.15
N GLU A 55 2.99 4.82 4.61
CA GLU A 55 3.48 4.48 5.95
C GLU A 55 4.97 4.77 6.11
N MET A 56 5.80 4.41 5.13
CA MET A 56 7.23 4.71 5.15
C MET A 56 7.49 6.23 5.16
N ALA A 57 6.67 7.03 4.45
CA ALA A 57 6.76 8.49 4.51
C ALA A 57 6.37 9.05 5.89
N CYS A 58 5.29 8.54 6.49
CA CYS A 58 4.87 8.89 7.85
C CYS A 58 5.96 8.58 8.88
N LEU A 59 6.49 7.35 8.86
CA LEU A 59 7.58 6.92 9.76
C LEU A 59 8.86 7.71 9.51
N GLY A 60 9.18 8.00 8.25
CA GLY A 60 10.39 8.72 7.88
C GLY A 60 10.40 10.19 8.30
N MET A 61 9.22 10.82 8.32
CA MET A 61 9.02 12.20 8.78
C MET A 61 8.73 12.32 10.27
N ASN A 62 8.61 11.21 10.99
CA ASN A 62 8.35 11.23 12.42
C ASN A 62 9.41 12.06 13.17
N GLY A 63 8.95 12.85 14.14
CA GLY A 63 9.77 13.76 14.94
C GLY A 63 10.13 15.10 14.27
N ILE A 64 9.71 15.35 13.02
CA ILE A 64 9.88 16.65 12.37
C ILE A 64 8.62 17.49 12.61
N ARG A 65 8.78 18.65 13.24
CA ARG A 65 7.67 19.61 13.45
C ARG A 65 7.22 20.22 12.14
N ASP A 66 5.97 20.66 12.11
CA ASP A 66 5.39 21.39 10.97
C ASP A 66 5.35 20.58 9.66
N VAL A 67 5.32 19.24 9.74
CA VAL A 67 5.17 18.34 8.59
C VAL A 67 3.80 17.66 8.60
N LEU A 68 3.15 17.64 7.44
CA LEU A 68 1.95 16.86 7.16
C LEU A 68 2.23 15.85 6.05
N VAL A 69 2.10 14.56 6.32
CA VAL A 69 2.12 13.53 5.27
C VAL A 69 0.69 13.32 4.76
N SER A 70 0.45 13.65 3.50
CA SER A 70 -0.87 13.72 2.89
C SER A 70 -1.14 12.51 1.99
N ASP A 71 -2.33 11.93 2.08
CA ASP A 71 -2.80 10.85 1.18
C ASP A 71 -3.68 11.37 0.02
N ASP A 72 -3.68 12.68 -0.24
CA ASP A 72 -4.54 13.34 -1.23
C ASP A 72 -4.40 12.77 -2.65
N GLU A 73 -3.16 12.58 -3.14
CA GLU A 73 -2.93 11.96 -4.45
C GLU A 73 -3.29 10.47 -4.46
N ILE A 74 -3.07 9.74 -3.36
CA ILE A 74 -3.47 8.32 -3.25
C ILE A 74 -4.99 8.18 -3.32
N ARG A 75 -5.73 9.16 -2.79
CA ARG A 75 -7.20 9.17 -2.80
C ARG A 75 -7.82 9.73 -4.07
N THR A 76 -7.00 10.34 -4.94
CA THR A 76 -7.48 10.97 -6.17
C THR A 76 -7.53 9.91 -7.26
N PRO A 77 -8.71 9.62 -7.83
CA PRO A 77 -8.81 8.55 -8.81
C PRO A 77 -8.04 8.83 -10.10
N GLY A 78 -7.26 7.84 -10.53
CA GLY A 78 -6.57 7.89 -11.81
C GLY A 78 -5.17 8.49 -11.74
N VAL A 79 -4.63 8.83 -12.92
CA VAL A 79 -3.38 9.59 -13.03
C VAL A 79 -3.63 11.01 -12.55
N ASP A 80 -2.82 11.46 -11.60
CA ASP A 80 -2.87 12.83 -11.09
C ASP A 80 -1.60 13.59 -11.48
N TYR A 81 -1.80 14.83 -11.92
CA TYR A 81 -0.70 15.71 -12.33
C TYR A 81 -0.46 16.75 -11.24
N THR A 82 0.80 17.09 -10.97
CA THR A 82 1.18 18.06 -9.93
C THR A 82 0.39 19.37 -10.03
N TYR A 83 0.05 19.82 -11.24
CA TYR A 83 -0.83 20.97 -11.45
C TYR A 83 -2.19 20.84 -10.75
N HIS A 84 -2.87 19.71 -10.92
CA HIS A 84 -4.17 19.46 -10.28
C HIS A 84 -4.02 19.29 -8.77
N THR A 85 -2.97 18.60 -8.31
CA THR A 85 -2.65 18.51 -6.87
C THR A 85 -2.50 19.89 -6.25
N VAL A 86 -1.72 20.77 -6.87
CA VAL A 86 -1.52 22.15 -6.39
C VAL A 86 -2.84 22.90 -6.28
N LEU A 87 -3.67 22.89 -7.32
CA LEU A 87 -4.95 23.59 -7.30
C LEU A 87 -5.89 23.06 -6.21
N ARG A 88 -5.96 21.73 -6.05
CA ARG A 88 -6.75 21.11 -4.98
C ARG A 88 -6.25 21.51 -3.61
N LEU A 89 -4.93 21.46 -3.37
CA LEU A 89 -4.35 21.83 -2.07
C LEU A 89 -4.55 23.31 -1.75
N LYS A 90 -4.36 24.21 -2.72
CA LYS A 90 -4.62 25.65 -2.54
C LYS A 90 -6.07 25.90 -2.18
N LYS A 91 -7.02 25.23 -2.85
CA LYS A 91 -8.44 25.32 -2.51
C LYS A 91 -8.76 24.74 -1.13
N LYS A 92 -8.27 23.53 -0.83
CA LYS A 92 -8.57 22.77 0.38
C LYS A 92 -8.08 23.46 1.65
N TYR A 93 -6.88 24.06 1.59
CA TYR A 93 -6.24 24.69 2.75
C TYR A 93 -6.20 26.23 2.68
N GLY A 94 -6.81 26.85 1.65
CA GLY A 94 -6.80 28.31 1.48
C GLY A 94 -5.39 28.88 1.27
N LEU A 95 -4.49 28.12 0.62
CA LEU A 95 -3.08 28.52 0.46
C LEU A 95 -2.94 29.57 -0.63
N LYS A 96 -2.40 30.73 -0.27
CA LYS A 96 -2.03 31.78 -1.23
C LYS A 96 -0.69 31.49 -1.91
N GLU A 97 0.26 30.97 -1.15
CA GLU A 97 1.63 30.70 -1.59
C GLU A 97 2.00 29.24 -1.32
N LEU A 98 2.48 28.56 -2.36
CA LEU A 98 2.97 27.20 -2.29
C LEU A 98 4.36 27.14 -2.94
N VAL A 99 5.28 26.42 -2.29
CA VAL A 99 6.64 26.17 -2.81
C VAL A 99 6.78 24.70 -3.13
N LEU A 100 7.00 24.35 -4.38
CA LEU A 100 7.31 22.97 -4.76
C LEU A 100 8.77 22.66 -4.46
N LEU A 101 9.01 21.63 -3.64
CA LEU A 101 10.34 21.18 -3.26
C LEU A 101 10.76 19.99 -4.11
N SER A 102 11.99 20.01 -4.63
CA SER A 102 12.58 18.85 -5.32
C SER A 102 14.11 18.91 -5.30
N GLY A 103 14.76 17.85 -5.77
CA GLY A 103 16.18 17.86 -6.13
C GLY A 103 16.45 18.63 -7.43
N SER A 104 17.74 18.85 -7.70
CA SER A 104 18.27 19.53 -8.90
C SER A 104 17.81 18.90 -10.23
N ASP A 105 17.52 17.59 -10.22
CA ASP A 105 16.99 16.83 -11.36
C ASP A 105 15.64 17.37 -11.89
N LEU A 106 14.87 18.07 -11.05
CA LEU A 106 13.61 18.72 -11.48
C LEU A 106 13.84 19.68 -12.64
N LEU A 107 14.88 20.52 -12.58
CA LEU A 107 15.09 21.64 -13.50
C LEU A 107 15.21 21.18 -14.95
N GLY A 108 15.85 20.03 -15.19
CA GLY A 108 16.00 19.43 -16.52
C GLY A 108 14.72 18.77 -17.05
N SER A 109 13.72 18.52 -16.21
CA SER A 109 12.49 17.81 -16.59
C SER A 109 11.24 18.70 -16.68
N LEU A 110 11.31 19.97 -16.27
CA LEU A 110 10.13 20.86 -16.18
C LEU A 110 9.28 20.90 -17.46
N ASP A 111 9.92 20.88 -18.63
CA ASP A 111 9.22 20.93 -19.92
C ASP A 111 8.38 19.69 -20.23
N SER A 112 8.69 18.54 -19.62
CA SER A 112 7.93 17.30 -19.84
C SER A 112 6.69 17.20 -18.94
N TRP A 113 6.49 18.14 -18.02
CA TRP A 113 5.39 18.08 -17.07
C TRP A 113 4.08 18.49 -17.74
N TYR A 114 2.95 18.03 -17.20
CA TYR A 114 1.65 18.45 -17.67
C TYR A 114 1.39 19.92 -17.31
N ARG A 115 1.19 20.77 -18.33
CA ARG A 115 0.94 22.22 -18.23
C ARG A 115 1.95 22.97 -17.35
N PRO A 116 3.26 22.95 -17.69
CA PRO A 116 4.30 23.49 -16.81
C PRO A 116 4.18 25.00 -16.64
N ALA A 117 3.84 25.72 -17.70
CA ALA A 117 3.65 27.18 -17.65
C ALA A 117 2.47 27.59 -16.74
N ASP A 118 1.42 26.77 -16.64
CA ASP A 118 0.28 27.07 -15.75
C ASP A 118 0.58 26.66 -14.32
N LEU A 119 1.23 25.51 -14.11
CA LEU A 119 1.71 25.10 -12.79
C LEU A 119 2.63 26.16 -12.17
N LEU A 120 3.58 26.70 -12.93
CA LEU A 120 4.58 27.64 -12.41
C LEU A 120 4.02 29.05 -12.17
N LYS A 121 2.80 29.37 -12.63
CA LYS A 121 2.04 30.54 -12.17
C LYS A 121 1.45 30.32 -10.77
N GLU A 122 1.18 29.07 -10.41
CA GLU A 122 0.50 28.71 -9.17
C GLU A 122 1.45 28.46 -8.00
N VAL A 123 2.73 28.18 -8.28
CA VAL A 123 3.77 27.83 -7.29
C VAL A 123 5.08 28.56 -7.55
N SER A 124 5.89 28.68 -6.51
CA SER A 124 7.34 28.90 -6.63
C SER A 124 8.09 27.57 -6.49
N LEU A 125 9.34 27.52 -6.92
CA LEU A 125 10.20 26.33 -6.80
C LEU A 125 11.27 26.55 -5.74
N ALA A 126 11.61 25.47 -5.03
CA ALA A 126 12.85 25.40 -4.28
C ALA A 126 13.57 24.07 -4.55
N VAL A 127 14.83 24.19 -4.97
CA VAL A 127 15.64 23.10 -5.50
C VAL A 127 16.80 22.82 -4.56
N ALA A 128 16.89 21.59 -4.10
CA ALA A 128 17.99 21.13 -3.26
C ALA A 128 19.25 20.88 -4.12
N ILE A 129 20.35 21.50 -3.74
CA ILE A 129 21.69 21.19 -4.25
C ILE A 129 22.22 20.01 -3.43
N ARG A 130 22.41 18.87 -4.08
CA ARG A 130 23.08 17.72 -3.45
C ARG A 130 24.57 18.00 -3.45
N GLY A 131 25.32 17.62 -2.42
CA GLY A 131 26.72 18.04 -2.30
C GLY A 131 27.68 17.60 -3.43
N ASN A 132 27.30 16.68 -4.31
CA ASN A 132 28.05 16.32 -5.52
C ASN A 132 27.65 17.16 -6.75
N ASP A 133 26.58 17.95 -6.66
CA ASP A 133 26.11 18.81 -7.74
C ASP A 133 27.04 20.01 -7.91
N ASN A 134 27.23 20.44 -9.16
CA ASN A 134 27.86 21.73 -9.41
C ASN A 134 26.87 22.85 -9.05
N ARG A 135 27.05 23.46 -7.87
CA ARG A 135 26.23 24.57 -7.37
C ARG A 135 26.03 25.68 -8.40
N GLN A 136 27.09 26.08 -9.10
CA GLN A 136 27.01 27.15 -10.09
C GLN A 136 26.09 26.75 -11.24
N SER A 137 26.25 25.52 -11.75
CA SER A 137 25.39 25.00 -12.82
C SER A 137 23.92 24.92 -12.39
N VAL A 138 23.64 24.46 -11.17
CA VAL A 138 22.25 24.40 -10.65
C VAL A 138 21.66 25.80 -10.51
N ALA A 139 22.44 26.77 -10.03
CA ALA A 139 21.99 28.16 -9.92
C ALA A 139 21.69 28.78 -11.30
N GLU A 140 22.52 28.54 -12.31
CA GLU A 140 22.31 29.01 -13.68
C GLU A 140 21.05 28.38 -14.31
N GLN A 141 20.82 27.09 -14.08
CA GLN A 141 19.59 26.41 -14.51
C GLN A 141 18.35 26.96 -13.79
N ALA A 142 18.44 27.24 -12.49
CA ALA A 142 17.37 27.83 -11.71
C ALA A 142 17.01 29.23 -12.23
N GLU A 143 17.99 30.07 -12.52
CA GLU A 143 17.78 31.40 -13.10
C GLU A 143 17.17 31.31 -14.51
N THR A 144 17.60 30.34 -15.30
CA THR A 144 17.03 30.07 -16.64
C THR A 144 15.56 29.68 -16.55
N ALA A 145 15.21 28.76 -15.65
CA ALA A 145 13.83 28.36 -15.40
C ALA A 145 12.99 29.53 -14.87
N SER A 146 13.55 30.32 -13.96
CA SER A 146 12.90 31.51 -13.40
C SER A 146 12.53 32.53 -14.49
N ARG A 147 13.49 32.86 -15.37
CA ARG A 147 13.25 33.76 -16.51
C ARG A 147 12.25 33.19 -17.50
N ARG A 148 12.34 31.91 -17.82
CA ARG A 148 11.48 31.25 -18.82
C ARG A 148 10.01 31.22 -18.42
N TYR A 149 9.72 30.89 -17.16
CA TYR A 149 8.34 30.70 -16.70
C TYR A 149 7.81 31.85 -15.85
N GLY A 150 8.63 32.87 -15.56
CA GLY A 150 8.23 34.02 -14.74
C GLY A 150 7.92 33.64 -13.29
N THR A 151 8.60 32.62 -12.74
CA THR A 151 8.39 32.12 -11.37
C THR A 151 9.65 32.28 -10.52
N SER A 152 9.49 32.35 -9.20
CA SER A 152 10.63 32.34 -8.27
C SER A 152 11.19 30.92 -8.16
N VAL A 153 12.49 30.77 -8.41
CA VAL A 153 13.22 29.52 -8.20
C VAL A 153 14.33 29.78 -7.19
N ARG A 154 14.22 29.16 -6.02
CA ARG A 154 15.23 29.23 -4.96
C ARG A 154 16.08 27.96 -4.98
N VAL A 155 17.35 28.09 -4.59
CA VAL A 155 18.23 26.96 -4.34
C VAL A 155 18.57 26.90 -2.86
N PHE A 156 18.71 25.71 -2.30
CA PHE A 156 19.11 25.51 -0.91
C PHE A 156 20.04 24.30 -0.77
N ASP A 157 20.82 24.29 0.30
CA ASP A 157 21.87 23.29 0.49
C ASP A 157 21.38 22.09 1.30
N MET A 158 21.78 20.89 0.88
CA MET A 158 21.68 19.67 1.68
C MET A 158 22.99 18.87 1.63
N PRO A 159 23.26 18.01 2.64
CA PRO A 159 24.46 17.16 2.64
C PRO A 159 24.57 16.31 1.37
N ALA A 160 25.80 16.01 0.94
CA ALA A 160 26.04 15.02 -0.10
C ALA A 160 25.55 13.64 0.37
N MET A 161 24.61 13.06 -0.36
CA MET A 161 24.08 11.73 -0.05
C MET A 161 23.94 10.95 -1.36
N ASP A 162 24.79 9.95 -1.55
CA ASP A 162 24.66 9.00 -2.65
C ASP A 162 23.66 7.90 -2.27
N LEU A 163 22.40 8.31 -2.12
CA LEU A 163 21.28 7.44 -1.75
C LEU A 163 20.17 7.57 -2.77
N SER A 164 19.74 6.43 -3.30
CA SER A 164 18.54 6.34 -4.12
C SER A 164 17.68 5.18 -3.66
N ALA A 165 16.37 5.31 -3.88
CA ALA A 165 15.43 4.23 -3.62
C ALA A 165 15.79 2.96 -4.42
N SER A 166 16.32 3.10 -5.65
CA SER A 166 16.75 1.96 -6.47
C SER A 166 17.95 1.22 -5.88
N LEU A 167 18.94 1.94 -5.33
CA LEU A 167 20.06 1.35 -4.60
C LEU A 167 19.57 0.53 -3.40
N ILE A 168 18.65 1.09 -2.61
CA ILE A 168 18.12 0.42 -1.41
C ILE A 168 17.34 -0.83 -1.78
N ARG A 169 16.49 -0.79 -2.82
CA ARG A 169 15.79 -1.98 -3.31
C ARG A 169 16.74 -3.04 -3.84
N ALA A 170 17.85 -2.66 -4.49
CA ALA A 170 18.87 -3.61 -4.96
C ALA A 170 19.60 -4.31 -3.80
N ARG A 171 19.91 -3.58 -2.72
CA ARG A 171 20.47 -4.17 -1.49
C ARG A 171 19.51 -5.16 -0.83
N ILE A 172 18.24 -4.78 -0.70
CA ILE A 172 17.21 -5.68 -0.15
C ILE A 172 17.10 -6.96 -0.97
N ALA A 173 17.11 -6.86 -2.30
CA ALA A 173 17.07 -8.02 -3.19
C ALA A 173 18.31 -8.92 -3.04
N SER A 174 19.46 -8.35 -2.69
CA SER A 174 20.72 -9.08 -2.47
C SER A 174 20.89 -9.59 -1.03
N GLY A 175 19.90 -9.37 -0.16
CA GLY A 175 19.99 -9.73 1.26
C GLY A 175 20.97 -8.87 2.07
N GLU A 176 21.41 -7.75 1.51
CA GLU A 176 22.30 -6.80 2.18
C GLU A 176 21.54 -5.93 3.19
N ASP A 177 22.27 -5.44 4.20
CA ASP A 177 21.71 -4.54 5.20
C ASP A 177 21.45 -3.12 4.65
N ILE A 178 20.38 -2.51 5.16
CA ILE A 178 19.93 -1.16 4.83
C ILE A 178 19.94 -0.22 6.05
N ASP A 179 20.47 -0.66 7.19
CA ASP A 179 20.69 0.19 8.36
C ASP A 179 21.54 1.42 7.96
N GLY A 180 21.12 2.60 8.41
CA GLY A 180 21.76 3.86 8.04
C GLY A 180 21.45 4.35 6.62
N LEU A 181 20.62 3.69 5.83
CA LEU A 181 20.14 4.20 4.52
C LEU A 181 18.75 4.84 4.63
N CYS A 182 17.93 4.33 5.54
CA CYS A 182 16.61 4.85 5.87
C CYS A 182 16.54 5.21 7.37
N PRO A 183 15.58 6.05 7.80
CA PRO A 183 15.26 6.20 9.21
C PRO A 183 14.96 4.83 9.86
N ASP A 184 15.41 4.60 11.09
CA ASP A 184 15.31 3.26 11.74
C ASP A 184 13.88 2.71 11.79
N GLN A 185 12.88 3.58 11.97
CA GLN A 185 11.47 3.18 11.94
C GLN A 185 11.05 2.63 10.58
N VAL A 186 11.57 3.21 9.49
CA VAL A 186 11.36 2.73 8.12
C VAL A 186 12.08 1.41 7.90
N VAL A 187 13.31 1.25 8.41
CA VAL A 187 14.03 -0.04 8.30
C VAL A 187 13.27 -1.16 9.02
N ARG A 188 12.82 -0.92 10.27
CA ARG A 188 12.00 -1.88 11.01
C ARG A 188 10.72 -2.22 10.27
N PHE A 189 10.07 -1.23 9.68
CA PHE A 189 8.88 -1.42 8.87
C PHE A 189 9.15 -2.32 7.65
N ILE A 190 10.21 -2.04 6.88
CA ILE A 190 10.61 -2.84 5.71
C ILE A 190 10.93 -4.28 6.13
N ARG A 191 11.66 -4.48 7.23
CA ARG A 191 12.00 -5.83 7.74
C ARG A 191 10.75 -6.62 8.15
N ARG A 192 9.76 -5.96 8.77
CA ARG A 192 8.50 -6.56 9.21
C ARG A 192 7.57 -6.87 8.03
N TYR A 193 7.19 -5.87 7.25
CA TYR A 193 6.17 -5.99 6.20
C TYR A 193 6.71 -6.54 4.89
N ARG A 194 8.02 -6.51 4.68
CA ARG A 194 8.73 -7.02 3.50
C ARG A 194 8.09 -6.58 2.17
N PRO A 195 7.86 -5.26 1.96
CA PRO A 195 7.14 -4.73 0.80
C PRO A 195 7.74 -5.12 -0.57
N TYR A 196 8.99 -5.62 -0.58
CA TYR A 196 9.74 -6.00 -1.77
C TYR A 196 9.85 -7.52 -1.99
N ALA A 197 9.33 -8.35 -1.09
CA ALA A 197 9.56 -9.81 -1.11
C ALA A 197 8.78 -10.56 -2.20
N SER A 198 7.67 -10.00 -2.69
CA SER A 198 6.82 -10.63 -3.71
C SER A 198 7.00 -10.01 -5.10
N ARG A 199 8.11 -9.29 -5.32
CA ARG A 199 8.36 -8.59 -6.59
C ARG A 199 8.37 -9.54 -7.79
N GLU A 200 8.96 -10.71 -7.65
CA GLU A 200 8.98 -11.74 -8.69
C GLU A 200 7.58 -12.22 -9.11
N ALA A 201 6.64 -12.31 -8.16
CA ALA A 201 5.26 -12.67 -8.48
C ALA A 201 4.59 -11.56 -9.27
N PHE A 202 4.75 -10.30 -8.83
CA PHE A 202 4.18 -9.17 -9.54
C PHE A 202 4.81 -8.97 -10.92
N ASP A 203 6.12 -9.14 -11.08
CA ASP A 203 6.83 -9.00 -12.36
C ASP A 203 6.25 -9.90 -13.49
N ARG A 204 5.51 -10.97 -13.16
CA ARG A 204 4.80 -11.83 -14.12
C ARG A 204 3.51 -11.25 -14.68
N LEU A 205 2.92 -10.24 -14.04
CA LEU A 205 1.72 -9.58 -14.57
C LEU A 205 2.08 -8.73 -15.79
N ASN A 206 1.11 -8.39 -16.63
CA ASN A 206 1.30 -7.32 -17.62
C ASN A 206 1.13 -5.94 -16.95
N GLY A 207 1.35 -4.86 -17.71
CA GLY A 207 1.22 -3.49 -17.22
C GLY A 207 -0.22 -3.11 -16.83
N GLN A 208 -1.22 -3.59 -17.59
CA GLN A 208 -2.64 -3.29 -17.32
C GLN A 208 -3.10 -3.95 -16.02
N ASP A 209 -2.77 -5.23 -15.81
CA ASP A 209 -3.12 -5.96 -14.59
C ASP A 209 -2.49 -5.33 -13.35
N TRP A 210 -1.27 -4.82 -13.48
CA TRP A 210 -0.64 -4.06 -12.41
C TRP A 210 -1.39 -2.77 -12.10
N GLN A 211 -1.77 -2.01 -13.12
CA GLN A 211 -2.57 -0.80 -12.94
C GLN A 211 -3.91 -1.15 -12.29
N ASP A 212 -4.58 -2.21 -12.72
CA ASP A 212 -5.85 -2.65 -12.13
C ASP A 212 -5.74 -2.94 -10.62
N LEU A 213 -4.62 -3.53 -10.16
CA LEU A 213 -4.36 -3.72 -8.72
C LEU A 213 -4.18 -2.40 -7.97
N LEU A 214 -3.44 -1.44 -8.54
CA LEU A 214 -3.29 -0.10 -7.94
C LEU A 214 -4.65 0.64 -7.89
N ASN A 215 -5.47 0.48 -8.93
CA ASN A 215 -6.82 1.04 -8.99
C ASN A 215 -7.69 0.43 -7.89
N LEU A 216 -7.51 -0.86 -7.63
CA LEU A 216 -8.29 -1.57 -6.63
C LEU A 216 -7.89 -1.16 -5.20
N GLU A 217 -6.58 -1.00 -4.93
CA GLU A 217 -6.09 -0.47 -3.66
C GLU A 217 -6.65 0.94 -3.40
N GLU A 218 -6.57 1.84 -4.38
CA GLU A 218 -7.11 3.19 -4.30
C GLU A 218 -8.60 3.19 -3.95
N ARG A 219 -9.39 2.33 -4.58
CA ARG A 219 -10.83 2.24 -4.34
C ARG A 219 -11.18 1.60 -2.99
N ALA A 220 -10.31 0.74 -2.46
CA ALA A 220 -10.42 0.19 -1.11
C ALA A 220 -10.04 1.21 -0.03
N TRP A 221 -9.16 2.17 -0.34
CA TRP A 221 -8.61 3.16 0.59
C TRP A 221 -9.63 3.83 1.53
N PRO A 222 -10.82 4.28 1.07
CA PRO A 222 -11.78 4.98 1.93
C PRO A 222 -12.45 4.09 3.00
N TYR A 223 -12.43 2.77 2.81
CA TYR A 223 -13.13 1.80 3.68
C TYR A 223 -12.24 1.22 4.78
N LEU A 224 -10.93 1.44 4.67
CA LEU A 224 -9.93 0.83 5.54
C LEU A 224 -9.19 1.90 6.33
N SER A 225 -9.03 1.67 7.64
CA SER A 225 -8.13 2.44 8.49
C SER A 225 -6.68 2.25 8.05
N ARG A 226 -5.78 3.08 8.61
CA ARG A 226 -4.34 3.00 8.36
C ARG A 226 -3.78 1.60 8.64
N GLU A 227 -4.15 0.99 9.76
CA GLU A 227 -3.71 -0.36 10.13
C GLU A 227 -4.28 -1.41 9.16
N ARG A 228 -5.57 -1.31 8.81
CA ARG A 228 -6.20 -2.26 7.88
C ARG A 228 -5.64 -2.17 6.47
N ARG A 229 -5.28 -0.98 5.98
CA ARG A 229 -4.60 -0.84 4.68
C ARG A 229 -3.29 -1.61 4.66
N LEU A 230 -2.47 -1.48 5.71
CA LEU A 230 -1.21 -2.22 5.85
C LEU A 230 -1.44 -3.73 5.88
N HIS A 231 -2.46 -4.18 6.61
CA HIS A 231 -2.84 -5.58 6.63
C HIS A 231 -3.28 -6.08 5.25
N SER A 232 -4.21 -5.39 4.58
CA SER A 232 -4.72 -5.77 3.26
C SER A 232 -3.62 -5.86 2.20
N VAL A 233 -2.69 -4.90 2.15
CA VAL A 233 -1.57 -4.98 1.18
C VAL A 233 -0.57 -6.08 1.55
N SER A 234 -0.46 -6.43 2.84
CA SER A 234 0.34 -7.56 3.30
C SER A 234 -0.27 -8.91 2.92
N VAL A 235 -1.59 -9.03 3.03
CA VAL A 235 -2.32 -10.20 2.53
C VAL A 235 -2.23 -10.27 1.01
N ALA A 236 -2.40 -9.16 0.30
CA ALA A 236 -2.32 -9.11 -1.16
C ALA A 236 -0.95 -9.57 -1.71
N GLN A 237 0.15 -9.07 -1.14
CA GLN A 237 1.50 -9.49 -1.57
C GLN A 237 1.77 -10.96 -1.28
N TYR A 238 1.25 -11.49 -0.16
CA TYR A 238 1.51 -12.87 0.22
C TYR A 238 0.63 -13.83 -0.58
N ALA A 239 -0.64 -13.47 -0.81
CA ALA A 239 -1.54 -14.18 -1.71
C ALA A 239 -0.98 -14.24 -3.15
N ALA A 240 -0.45 -13.12 -3.67
CA ALA A 240 0.22 -13.08 -4.96
C ALA A 240 1.42 -14.05 -5.04
N ARG A 241 2.22 -14.12 -3.97
CA ARG A 241 3.35 -15.06 -3.86
C ARG A 241 2.88 -16.50 -3.88
N LEU A 242 1.90 -16.86 -3.07
CA LEU A 242 1.36 -18.22 -3.03
C LEU A 242 0.74 -18.61 -4.38
N ALA A 243 -0.03 -17.72 -5.00
CA ALA A 243 -0.58 -17.96 -6.33
C ALA A 243 0.52 -18.20 -7.38
N ALA A 244 1.58 -17.40 -7.37
CA ALA A 244 2.71 -17.57 -8.27
C ALA A 244 3.47 -18.91 -8.08
N LEU A 245 3.53 -19.43 -6.85
CA LEU A 245 4.16 -20.71 -6.51
C LEU A 245 3.25 -21.90 -6.89
N MET A 246 1.93 -21.72 -6.78
CA MET A 246 0.93 -22.76 -7.05
C MET A 246 0.43 -22.77 -8.50
N GLY A 247 0.84 -21.82 -9.33
CA GLY A 247 0.40 -21.71 -10.73
C GLY A 247 -1.01 -21.12 -10.89
N GLU A 248 -1.48 -20.36 -9.90
CA GLU A 248 -2.80 -19.74 -9.87
C GLU A 248 -2.77 -18.28 -10.37
N ASP A 249 -3.94 -17.68 -10.58
CA ASP A 249 -4.08 -16.29 -10.99
C ASP A 249 -3.57 -15.31 -9.91
N ILE A 250 -2.40 -14.74 -10.18
CA ILE A 250 -1.69 -13.78 -9.32
C ILE A 250 -2.52 -12.52 -9.09
N LYS A 251 -3.18 -11.99 -10.14
CA LYS A 251 -3.99 -10.77 -10.04
C LYS A 251 -5.22 -11.04 -9.19
N MET A 252 -5.87 -12.18 -9.40
CA MET A 252 -7.06 -12.55 -8.64
C MET A 252 -6.74 -12.73 -7.16
N ALA A 253 -5.63 -13.43 -6.84
CA ALA A 253 -5.18 -13.62 -5.45
C ALA A 253 -4.81 -12.30 -4.76
N ALA A 254 -4.06 -11.42 -5.45
CA ALA A 254 -3.73 -10.10 -4.93
C ALA A 254 -4.98 -9.23 -4.71
N SER A 255 -5.93 -9.27 -5.66
CA SER A 255 -7.21 -8.55 -5.55
C SER A 255 -8.03 -9.03 -4.36
N ALA A 256 -8.06 -10.35 -4.13
CA ALA A 256 -8.73 -10.94 -2.98
C ALA A 256 -8.12 -10.42 -1.66
N GLY A 257 -6.79 -10.38 -1.58
CA GLY A 257 -6.09 -9.84 -0.42
C GLY A 257 -6.34 -8.34 -0.18
N LEU A 258 -6.41 -7.52 -1.23
CA LEU A 258 -6.73 -6.09 -1.09
C LEU A 258 -8.14 -5.84 -0.54
N LEU A 259 -9.10 -6.70 -0.89
CA LEU A 259 -10.52 -6.48 -0.63
C LEU A 259 -11.12 -7.29 0.53
N HIS A 260 -10.41 -8.27 1.08
CA HIS A 260 -11.00 -9.24 2.01
C HIS A 260 -11.63 -8.61 3.27
N ASP A 261 -11.07 -7.49 3.74
CA ASP A 261 -11.43 -6.83 5.00
C ASP A 261 -12.23 -5.52 4.82
N LEU A 262 -12.77 -5.24 3.62
CA LEU A 262 -13.51 -4.00 3.31
C LEU A 262 -14.64 -3.66 4.30
N ALA A 263 -15.34 -4.67 4.80
CA ALA A 263 -16.45 -4.50 5.73
C ALA A 263 -16.02 -4.61 7.21
N LYS A 264 -14.73 -4.84 7.50
CA LYS A 264 -14.25 -5.17 8.85
C LYS A 264 -14.60 -4.09 9.86
N GLU A 265 -14.44 -2.83 9.46
CA GLU A 265 -14.60 -1.64 10.30
C GLU A 265 -15.96 -0.94 10.11
N LEU A 266 -16.88 -1.53 9.34
CA LEU A 266 -18.24 -1.01 9.21
C LEU A 266 -19.05 -1.19 10.50
N PRO A 267 -20.03 -0.30 10.77
CA PRO A 267 -20.98 -0.50 11.86
C PRO A 267 -21.68 -1.86 11.76
N ALA A 268 -21.90 -2.52 12.92
CA ALA A 268 -22.45 -3.88 12.99
C ALA A 268 -23.71 -4.07 12.15
N ARG A 269 -24.67 -3.14 12.23
CA ARG A 269 -25.91 -3.19 11.44
C ARG A 269 -25.66 -3.18 9.93
N GLN A 270 -24.75 -2.33 9.43
CA GLN A 270 -24.43 -2.28 8.00
C GLN A 270 -23.71 -3.56 7.55
N LYS A 271 -22.83 -4.10 8.39
CA LYS A 271 -22.15 -5.37 8.17
C LYS A 271 -23.16 -6.52 8.08
N GLU A 272 -24.12 -6.58 9.00
CA GLU A 272 -25.23 -7.56 9.00
C GLU A 272 -26.08 -7.46 7.73
N GLU A 273 -26.52 -6.26 7.35
CA GLU A 273 -27.33 -6.03 6.14
C GLU A 273 -26.60 -6.47 4.86
N LEU A 274 -25.30 -6.17 4.76
CA LEU A 274 -24.47 -6.61 3.63
C LEU A 274 -24.25 -8.13 3.63
N ALA A 275 -23.98 -8.72 4.79
CA ALA A 275 -23.82 -10.17 4.92
C ALA A 275 -25.10 -10.91 4.53
N LEU A 276 -26.28 -10.44 4.99
CA LEU A 276 -27.58 -10.98 4.57
C LEU A 276 -27.75 -10.92 3.05
N SER A 277 -27.36 -9.82 2.41
CA SER A 277 -27.43 -9.71 0.95
C SER A 277 -26.57 -10.74 0.22
N TYR A 278 -25.42 -11.15 0.77
CA TYR A 278 -24.63 -12.27 0.24
C TYR A 278 -25.44 -13.57 0.31
N PHE A 279 -25.97 -13.86 1.48
CA PHE A 279 -26.72 -15.09 1.74
C PHE A 279 -28.00 -15.23 0.90
N ASP A 280 -28.73 -14.13 0.70
CA ASP A 280 -29.91 -14.09 -0.15
C ASP A 280 -29.58 -14.40 -1.62
N ARG A 281 -28.38 -14.03 -2.09
CA ARG A 281 -27.91 -14.33 -3.47
C ARG A 281 -27.43 -15.77 -3.62
N HIS A 282 -26.88 -16.37 -2.57
CA HIS A 282 -26.20 -17.67 -2.63
C HIS A 282 -26.99 -18.83 -1.98
N GLY A 283 -28.21 -18.59 -1.50
CA GLY A 283 -29.15 -19.64 -1.11
C GLY A 283 -28.85 -20.35 0.22
N GLN A 284 -28.12 -19.71 1.13
CA GLN A 284 -27.82 -20.25 2.47
C GLN A 284 -28.23 -19.24 3.53
N ARG A 285 -29.03 -19.61 4.54
CA ARG A 285 -29.32 -18.72 5.68
C ARG A 285 -28.38 -19.02 6.84
N PRO A 286 -27.56 -18.05 7.30
CA PRO A 286 -26.68 -18.26 8.43
C PRO A 286 -27.47 -18.25 9.75
N SER A 287 -26.83 -18.71 10.83
CA SER A 287 -27.38 -18.52 12.17
C SER A 287 -27.39 -17.03 12.57
N SER A 288 -28.29 -16.64 13.46
CA SER A 288 -28.33 -15.26 13.99
C SER A 288 -27.02 -14.83 14.63
N ASP A 289 -26.32 -15.77 15.27
CA ASP A 289 -25.07 -15.51 15.99
C ASP A 289 -23.90 -15.28 15.02
N PHE A 290 -23.94 -15.92 13.84
CA PHE A 290 -22.98 -15.65 12.78
C PHE A 290 -23.11 -14.20 12.28
N LEU A 291 -24.34 -13.74 12.05
CA LEU A 291 -24.62 -12.39 11.53
C LEU A 291 -24.23 -11.29 12.52
N LYS A 292 -24.57 -11.46 13.80
CA LYS A 292 -24.23 -10.49 14.86
C LYS A 292 -22.76 -10.53 15.27
N GLY A 293 -22.01 -11.53 14.80
CA GLY A 293 -20.62 -11.75 15.17
C GLY A 293 -19.63 -11.02 14.27
N GLU A 294 -18.36 -11.05 14.71
CA GLU A 294 -17.25 -10.56 13.91
C GLU A 294 -17.12 -11.30 12.57
N LEU A 295 -17.68 -12.50 12.41
CA LEU A 295 -17.57 -13.33 11.21
C LEU A 295 -18.36 -12.78 10.01
N ALA A 296 -19.39 -11.94 10.24
CA ALA A 296 -20.19 -11.35 9.18
C ALA A 296 -19.40 -10.43 8.23
N HIS A 297 -18.21 -9.96 8.64
CA HIS A 297 -17.39 -9.10 7.77
C HIS A 297 -16.95 -9.81 6.49
N GLY A 298 -16.72 -11.13 6.50
CA GLY A 298 -16.32 -11.86 5.28
C GLY A 298 -17.38 -11.72 4.18
N PRO A 299 -18.62 -12.22 4.40
CA PRO A 299 -19.71 -12.08 3.43
C PRO A 299 -20.06 -10.62 3.10
N ALA A 300 -19.97 -9.71 4.08
CA ALA A 300 -20.18 -8.28 3.83
C ALA A 300 -19.10 -7.68 2.91
N SER A 301 -17.83 -7.99 3.14
CA SER A 301 -16.71 -7.61 2.28
C SER A 301 -16.87 -8.18 0.88
N ALA A 302 -17.42 -9.39 0.74
CA ALA A 302 -17.68 -10.01 -0.55
C ALA A 302 -18.68 -9.20 -1.39
N ILE A 303 -19.76 -8.69 -0.77
CA ILE A 303 -20.72 -7.79 -1.45
C ILE A 303 -20.06 -6.46 -1.83
N MET A 304 -19.24 -5.87 -0.96
CA MET A 304 -18.53 -4.63 -1.29
C MET A 304 -17.52 -4.85 -2.42
N ALA A 305 -16.76 -5.93 -2.35
CA ALA A 305 -15.79 -6.33 -3.36
C ALA A 305 -16.48 -6.52 -4.72
N SER A 306 -17.60 -7.24 -4.76
CA SER A 306 -18.40 -7.43 -5.96
C SER A 306 -18.86 -6.12 -6.60
N ARG A 307 -19.33 -5.16 -5.78
CA ARG A 307 -19.70 -3.82 -6.25
C ARG A 307 -18.51 -3.02 -6.78
N LEU A 308 -17.33 -3.20 -6.17
CA LEU A 308 -16.12 -2.54 -6.63
C LEU A 308 -15.63 -3.17 -7.95
N THR A 309 -15.52 -4.48 -8.05
CA THR A 309 -14.96 -5.12 -9.25
C THR A 309 -15.97 -5.24 -10.39
N GLY A 310 -17.28 -5.14 -10.11
CA GLY A 310 -18.34 -5.46 -11.06
C GLY A 310 -18.50 -6.97 -11.29
N MET A 311 -17.86 -7.80 -10.46
CA MET A 311 -17.87 -9.26 -10.57
C MET A 311 -18.84 -9.84 -9.53
N GLU A 312 -19.99 -10.34 -9.95
CA GLU A 312 -21.05 -10.83 -9.03
C GLU A 312 -20.98 -12.33 -8.71
N ASN A 313 -20.53 -13.16 -9.65
CA ASN A 313 -20.47 -14.63 -9.51
C ASN A 313 -19.05 -15.14 -9.75
N ASP A 314 -18.09 -14.58 -9.02
CA ASP A 314 -16.66 -14.80 -9.24
C ASP A 314 -16.04 -15.59 -8.08
N PRO A 315 -15.11 -16.52 -8.35
CA PRO A 315 -14.29 -17.19 -7.33
C PRO A 315 -13.71 -16.22 -6.28
N LEU A 316 -13.41 -14.98 -6.67
CA LEU A 316 -13.00 -13.87 -5.80
C LEU A 316 -14.00 -13.60 -4.68
N VAL A 317 -15.28 -13.42 -5.03
CA VAL A 317 -16.35 -13.06 -4.09
C VAL A 317 -16.56 -14.19 -3.08
N HIS A 318 -16.53 -15.45 -3.55
CA HIS A 318 -16.62 -16.60 -2.67
C HIS A 318 -15.39 -16.75 -1.76
N ALA A 319 -14.18 -16.56 -2.29
CA ALA A 319 -12.96 -16.56 -1.48
C ALA A 319 -13.01 -15.51 -0.37
N ILE A 320 -13.41 -14.27 -0.70
CA ILE A 320 -13.54 -13.18 0.27
C ILE A 320 -14.62 -13.49 1.32
N ALA A 321 -15.76 -14.06 0.93
CA ALA A 321 -16.84 -14.36 1.86
C ALA A 321 -16.38 -15.26 3.00
N TRP A 322 -15.49 -16.21 2.70
CA TRP A 322 -15.10 -17.27 3.62
C TRP A 322 -13.65 -17.21 4.09
N HIS A 323 -12.92 -16.14 3.77
CA HIS A 323 -11.50 -16.00 4.11
C HIS A 323 -11.20 -16.13 5.61
N SER A 324 -12.14 -15.73 6.48
CA SER A 324 -11.91 -15.69 7.93
C SER A 324 -12.30 -16.98 8.64
N THR A 325 -13.32 -17.69 8.17
CA THR A 325 -13.84 -18.94 8.77
C THR A 325 -13.32 -20.19 8.07
N GLY A 326 -12.97 -20.07 6.79
CA GLY A 326 -12.89 -21.21 5.88
C GLY A 326 -14.28 -21.74 5.50
N HIS A 327 -14.31 -22.57 4.46
CA HIS A 327 -15.50 -23.28 3.97
C HIS A 327 -15.05 -24.65 3.40
N PRO A 328 -15.83 -25.74 3.54
CA PRO A 328 -15.47 -27.03 2.95
C PRO A 328 -15.27 -26.92 1.43
N ASP A 329 -16.04 -26.10 0.73
CA ASP A 329 -15.93 -25.94 -0.73
C ASP A 329 -14.99 -24.83 -1.19
N MET A 330 -13.99 -24.46 -0.38
CA MET A 330 -12.99 -23.47 -0.82
C MET A 330 -12.25 -23.92 -2.08
N THR A 331 -12.16 -23.00 -3.03
CA THR A 331 -11.27 -23.10 -4.18
C THR A 331 -9.81 -22.96 -3.74
N VAL A 332 -8.86 -23.21 -4.66
CA VAL A 332 -7.44 -22.94 -4.41
C VAL A 332 -7.22 -21.47 -4.02
N LEU A 333 -7.90 -20.53 -4.71
CA LEU A 333 -7.91 -19.11 -4.35
C LEU A 333 -8.42 -18.86 -2.92
N GLY A 334 -9.50 -19.53 -2.50
CA GLY A 334 -10.04 -19.43 -1.14
C GLY A 334 -9.03 -19.90 -0.09
N GLY A 335 -8.35 -21.02 -0.34
CA GLY A 335 -7.28 -21.51 0.52
C GLY A 335 -6.08 -20.57 0.58
N ILE A 336 -5.65 -20.03 -0.57
CA ILE A 336 -4.58 -19.03 -0.66
C ILE A 336 -4.94 -17.79 0.18
N LEU A 337 -6.15 -17.27 0.04
CA LEU A 337 -6.59 -16.08 0.77
C LEU A 337 -6.69 -16.35 2.28
N PHE A 338 -7.26 -17.50 2.67
CA PHE A 338 -7.35 -17.91 4.07
C PHE A 338 -5.96 -17.98 4.72
N LEU A 339 -5.00 -18.63 4.05
CA LEU A 339 -3.62 -18.69 4.52
C LEU A 339 -3.01 -17.30 4.60
N ALA A 340 -3.11 -16.50 3.52
CA ALA A 340 -2.51 -15.20 3.45
C ALA A 340 -3.00 -14.26 4.56
N ASP A 341 -4.30 -14.24 4.87
CA ASP A 341 -4.85 -13.47 5.99
C ASP A 341 -4.20 -13.86 7.34
N LYS A 342 -3.91 -15.15 7.55
CA LYS A 342 -3.39 -15.65 8.82
C LYS A 342 -1.87 -15.64 8.93
N ILE A 343 -1.15 -15.73 7.81
CA ILE A 343 0.31 -15.94 7.82
C ILE A 343 1.10 -14.91 6.99
N ALA A 344 0.48 -13.87 6.44
CA ALA A 344 1.20 -12.78 5.77
C ALA A 344 2.27 -12.12 6.66
N TYR A 345 3.17 -11.34 6.06
CA TYR A 345 4.41 -10.89 6.72
C TYR A 345 4.18 -9.98 7.96
N ASP A 346 3.03 -9.30 8.02
CA ASP A 346 2.64 -8.47 9.17
C ASP A 346 2.25 -9.26 10.43
N ARG A 347 2.05 -10.58 10.30
CA ARG A 347 1.66 -11.51 11.38
C ARG A 347 2.88 -12.06 12.12
N GLU A 348 2.81 -12.06 13.46
CA GLU A 348 3.94 -12.37 14.36
C GLU A 348 3.62 -13.44 15.44
N PHE A 349 2.51 -14.20 15.34
CA PHE A 349 2.08 -15.15 16.39
C PHE A 349 2.07 -16.62 15.94
N GLY A 350 2.42 -17.55 16.84
CA GLY A 350 2.26 -19.01 16.63
C GLY A 350 3.34 -19.67 15.77
N GLU A 351 3.07 -20.90 15.31
CA GLU A 351 3.96 -21.74 14.48
C GLU A 351 4.01 -21.30 13.00
N LEU A 352 4.11 -19.99 12.73
CA LEU A 352 4.05 -19.44 11.37
C LEU A 352 5.15 -19.95 10.45
N ARG A 353 6.34 -20.25 10.99
CA ARG A 353 7.47 -20.69 10.17
C ARG A 353 7.17 -21.98 9.43
N GLU A 354 6.53 -22.93 10.10
CA GLU A 354 6.20 -24.23 9.54
C GLU A 354 5.02 -24.12 8.56
N ILE A 355 3.97 -23.36 8.92
CA ILE A 355 2.82 -23.13 8.04
C ILE A 355 3.26 -22.41 6.75
N ARG A 356 4.12 -21.38 6.86
CA ARG A 356 4.67 -20.68 5.69
C ARG A 356 5.52 -21.62 4.83
N ALA A 357 6.34 -22.48 5.43
CA ALA A 357 7.13 -23.45 4.68
C ALA A 357 6.26 -24.42 3.88
N LEU A 358 5.18 -24.94 4.46
CA LEU A 358 4.21 -25.80 3.77
C LEU A 358 3.48 -25.04 2.65
N ALA A 359 3.03 -23.81 2.92
CA ALA A 359 2.33 -23.00 1.94
C ALA A 359 3.24 -22.65 0.75
N GLU A 360 4.49 -22.26 1.01
CA GLU A 360 5.47 -21.90 -0.02
C GLU A 360 6.04 -23.11 -0.78
N SER A 361 5.92 -24.33 -0.24
CA SER A 361 6.25 -25.55 -0.98
C SER A 361 5.14 -25.99 -1.96
N GLY A 362 4.02 -25.25 -2.00
CA GLY A 362 2.83 -25.63 -2.78
C GLY A 362 1.95 -26.69 -2.09
N ASN A 363 2.28 -27.12 -0.87
CA ASN A 363 1.44 -28.07 -0.11
C ASN A 363 0.28 -27.34 0.57
N LEU A 364 -0.71 -26.93 -0.24
CA LEU A 364 -1.87 -26.18 0.24
C LEU A 364 -2.64 -26.95 1.32
N ALA A 365 -2.88 -28.26 1.13
CA ALA A 365 -3.66 -29.04 2.08
C ALA A 365 -2.98 -29.14 3.45
N GLY A 366 -1.68 -29.45 3.47
CA GLY A 366 -0.89 -29.48 4.71
C GLY A 366 -0.83 -28.12 5.40
N ALA A 367 -0.64 -27.04 4.63
CA ALA A 367 -0.61 -25.68 5.16
C ALA A 367 -1.98 -25.27 5.76
N MET A 368 -3.08 -25.57 5.07
CA MET A 368 -4.44 -25.29 5.55
C MET A 368 -4.74 -26.04 6.85
N LYS A 369 -4.40 -27.34 6.90
CA LYS A 369 -4.56 -28.16 8.10
C LYS A 369 -3.82 -27.55 9.30
N ALA A 370 -2.52 -27.30 9.15
CA ALA A 370 -1.70 -26.71 10.22
C ALA A 370 -2.22 -25.32 10.64
N CYS A 371 -2.69 -24.51 9.68
CA CYS A 371 -3.28 -23.21 9.97
C CYS A 371 -4.58 -23.32 10.78
N PHE A 372 -5.48 -24.26 10.45
CA PHE A 372 -6.70 -24.49 11.23
C PHE A 372 -6.39 -24.96 12.65
N GLU A 373 -5.42 -25.87 12.82
CA GLU A 373 -4.98 -26.33 14.14
C GLU A 373 -4.52 -25.17 15.01
N GLU A 374 -3.71 -24.25 14.46
CA GLU A 374 -3.27 -23.04 15.17
C GLU A 374 -4.45 -22.09 15.50
N VAL A 375 -5.38 -21.89 14.56
CA VAL A 375 -6.59 -21.09 14.81
C VAL A 375 -7.44 -21.70 15.93
N PHE A 376 -7.60 -23.02 15.96
CA PHE A 376 -8.38 -23.72 16.99
C PHE A 376 -7.69 -23.63 18.36
N LYS A 377 -6.36 -23.80 18.42
CA LYS A 377 -5.58 -23.57 19.64
C LYS A 377 -5.75 -22.13 20.14
N ALA A 378 -5.72 -21.14 19.26
CA ALA A 378 -5.91 -19.73 19.61
C ALA A 378 -7.32 -19.43 20.14
N LEU A 379 -8.37 -20.00 19.51
CA LEU A 379 -9.75 -19.87 19.98
C LEU A 379 -9.95 -20.53 21.35
N ALA A 380 -9.39 -21.73 21.56
CA ALA A 380 -9.46 -22.43 22.83
C ALA A 380 -8.81 -21.62 23.97
N ARG A 381 -7.66 -20.95 23.73
CA ARG A 381 -7.03 -20.03 24.69
C ARG A 381 -7.91 -18.83 25.05
N GLN A 382 -8.83 -18.43 24.18
CA GLN A 382 -9.80 -17.36 24.40
C GLN A 382 -11.13 -17.87 24.99
N GLY A 383 -11.26 -19.17 25.28
CA GLY A 383 -12.53 -19.77 25.72
C GLY A 383 -13.62 -19.80 24.64
N LYS A 384 -13.23 -19.77 23.36
CA LYS A 384 -14.14 -19.80 22.21
C LYS A 384 -14.04 -21.14 21.49
N SER A 385 -15.14 -21.56 20.87
CA SER A 385 -15.18 -22.73 19.99
C SER A 385 -15.11 -22.31 18.51
N PRO A 386 -14.47 -23.10 17.64
CA PRO A 386 -14.55 -22.87 16.20
C PRO A 386 -15.98 -23.04 15.69
N CYS A 387 -16.34 -22.29 14.64
CA CYS A 387 -17.65 -22.46 14.02
C CYS A 387 -17.69 -23.76 13.19
N GLU A 388 -18.90 -24.23 12.88
CA GLU A 388 -19.10 -25.49 12.16
C GLU A 388 -18.40 -25.52 10.81
N LEU A 389 -18.43 -24.43 10.05
CA LEU A 389 -17.75 -24.31 8.76
C LEU A 389 -16.24 -24.51 8.86
N SER A 390 -15.60 -23.95 9.89
CA SER A 390 -14.17 -24.14 10.12
C SER A 390 -13.84 -25.61 10.43
N ILE A 391 -14.68 -26.29 11.21
CA ILE A 391 -14.50 -27.71 11.54
C ILE A 391 -14.64 -28.58 10.28
N GLN A 392 -15.66 -28.30 9.45
CA GLN A 392 -15.88 -29.02 8.19
C GLN A 392 -14.71 -28.81 7.21
N ALA A 393 -14.25 -27.57 7.07
CA ALA A 393 -13.08 -27.25 6.24
C ALA A 393 -11.81 -27.96 6.74
N TYR A 394 -11.54 -27.92 8.05
CA TYR A 394 -10.41 -28.63 8.67
C TYR A 394 -10.43 -30.14 8.39
N LYS A 395 -11.59 -30.79 8.54
CA LYS A 395 -11.73 -32.24 8.24
C LYS A 395 -11.37 -32.54 6.78
N LYS A 396 -11.92 -31.77 5.84
CA LYS A 396 -11.64 -31.95 4.41
C LYS A 396 -10.14 -31.83 4.10
N TYR A 397 -9.47 -30.80 4.60
CA TYR A 397 -8.02 -30.64 4.36
C TYR A 397 -7.16 -31.67 5.10
N SER A 398 -7.64 -32.22 6.22
CA SER A 398 -6.97 -33.33 6.93
C SER A 398 -7.07 -34.67 6.22
N GLU A 399 -8.08 -34.85 5.36
CA GLU A 399 -8.24 -36.05 4.52
C GLU A 399 -7.42 -35.94 3.22
N MET A 400 -7.11 -34.72 2.78
CA MET A 400 -6.39 -34.44 1.52
C MET A 400 -4.87 -34.45 1.63
N GLY A 401 -4.30 -34.28 2.83
CA GLY A 401 -2.86 -34.19 3.08
C GLY A 401 -2.42 -35.05 4.25
#